data_AF-A0A1Q4WU56-F1
#
_entry.id   AF-A0A1Q4WU56-F1
#
_cell.length_a   1.000
_cell.length_b   1.000
_cell.length_c   1.000
_cell.angle_alpha   90.00
_cell.angle_beta   90.00
_cell.angle_gamma   90.00
#
_symmetry.space_group_name_H-M   'P 1'
#
loop_
_entity.id
_entity.type
_entity.pdbx_description
1 polymer ?
#
loop_
_entity_poly.entity_id
_entity_poly.type
_entity_poly.pdbx_seq_one_letter_code
_entity_poly.pdbx_strand_id
1 'polypeptide(L)'
;MDRPEMALFVGLQASGKTTFYRARLAATHLHVSKDDFPNARRPQRRQMRMVHEALGAGLNVAVDNTNPSPEEWRPLIEAAREHGARVVGYWFPPDLPLTLERNAARRGRHRVPDVGVYATRKLLRRPSRADGFDEVHTVVSDGSGGFTTRQDRP
;
A
#
# COMPACT_ATOMS: atom_id res chain seq x y z
N MET A 1 25.57 2.96 6.13
CA MET A 1 24.44 3.27 5.24
C MET A 1 23.19 2.87 5.99
N ASP A 2 22.19 3.75 6.05
CA ASP A 2 20.93 3.42 6.71
C ASP A 2 20.23 2.28 5.95
N ARG A 3 19.59 1.39 6.70
CA ARG A 3 18.80 0.29 6.12
C ARG A 3 17.67 0.87 5.25
N PRO A 4 17.39 0.33 4.04
CA PRO A 4 16.27 0.79 3.22
C PRO A 4 14.93 0.54 3.92
N GLU A 5 13.92 1.33 3.58
CA GLU A 5 12.55 1.19 4.06
C GLU A 5 11.61 0.78 2.93
N MET A 6 10.74 -0.21 3.20
CA MET A 6 9.57 -0.48 2.40
C MET A 6 8.30 -0.04 3.12
N ALA A 7 7.70 1.02 2.60
CA ALA A 7 6.36 1.48 2.98
C ALA A 7 5.31 0.64 2.23
N LEU A 8 4.54 -0.16 2.97
CA LEU A 8 3.50 -1.01 2.42
C LEU A 8 2.12 -0.46 2.78
N PHE A 9 1.32 -0.11 1.77
CA PHE A 9 -0.03 0.37 2.01
C PHE A 9 -1.02 -0.77 2.13
N VAL A 10 -1.93 -0.66 3.10
CA VAL A 10 -2.99 -1.64 3.35
C VAL A 10 -4.32 -0.91 3.50
N GLY A 11 -5.26 -1.14 2.58
CA GLY A 11 -6.56 -0.47 2.60
C GLY A 11 -7.34 -0.60 1.29
N LEU A 12 -8.65 -0.34 1.34
CA LEU A 12 -9.53 -0.43 0.16
C LEU A 12 -9.08 0.46 -1.00
N GLN A 13 -9.41 0.10 -2.24
CA GLN A 13 -9.37 1.08 -3.35
C GLN A 13 -10.08 2.37 -2.95
N ALA A 14 -9.63 3.50 -3.49
CA ALA A 14 -10.18 4.83 -3.18
C ALA A 14 -10.05 5.30 -1.71
N SER A 15 -9.25 4.62 -0.88
CA SER A 15 -8.95 5.04 0.50
C SER A 15 -7.97 6.22 0.63
N GLY A 16 -7.47 6.78 -0.48
CA GLY A 16 -6.54 7.92 -0.47
C GLY A 16 -5.04 7.56 -0.44
N LYS A 17 -4.69 6.28 -0.59
CA LYS A 17 -3.29 5.79 -0.62
C LYS A 17 -2.34 6.56 -1.54
N THR A 18 -2.69 6.69 -2.82
CA THR A 18 -1.85 7.43 -3.79
C THR A 18 -1.70 8.91 -3.44
N THR A 19 -2.75 9.52 -2.88
CA THR A 19 -2.68 10.89 -2.36
C THR A 19 -1.74 10.98 -1.16
N PHE A 20 -1.81 10.02 -0.23
CA PHE A 20 -0.89 9.92 0.89
C PHE A 20 0.56 9.74 0.44
N TYR A 21 0.82 8.86 -0.54
CA TYR A 21 2.14 8.68 -1.14
C TYR A 21 2.71 10.01 -1.63
N ARG A 22 1.94 10.74 -2.46
CA ARG A 22 2.35 12.04 -3.00
C ARG A 22 2.67 13.04 -1.91
N ALA A 23 1.86 13.06 -0.85
CA ALA A 23 2.01 14.02 0.24
C ALA A 23 3.16 13.69 1.21
N ARG A 24 3.53 12.42 1.38
CA ARG A 24 4.42 11.99 2.48
C ARG A 24 5.67 11.23 2.07
N LEU A 25 5.62 10.49 0.97
CA LEU A 25 6.66 9.54 0.60
C LEU A 25 7.28 9.81 -0.76
N ALA A 26 6.66 10.63 -1.63
CA ALA A 26 7.16 10.86 -2.98
C ALA A 26 8.56 11.48 -3.05
N ALA A 27 8.97 12.23 -2.03
CA ALA A 27 10.32 12.81 -1.97
C ALA A 27 11.41 11.81 -1.58
N THR A 28 11.04 10.65 -1.01
CA THR A 28 11.99 9.73 -0.35
C THR A 28 11.86 8.27 -0.78
N HIS A 29 10.74 7.88 -1.38
CA HIS A 29 10.42 6.50 -1.75
C HIS A 29 10.09 6.41 -3.24
N LEU A 30 10.69 5.42 -3.90
CA LEU A 30 10.28 5.01 -5.24
C LEU A 30 8.83 4.48 -5.18
N HIS A 31 7.95 5.00 -6.04
CA HIS A 31 6.59 4.49 -6.17
C HIS A 31 6.58 3.17 -6.93
N VAL A 32 5.90 2.16 -6.38
CA VAL A 32 5.63 0.90 -7.08
C VAL A 32 4.15 0.56 -6.97
N SER A 33 3.41 0.70 -8.07
CA SER A 33 2.01 0.28 -8.15
C SER A 33 1.74 -0.59 -9.38
N LYS A 34 0.94 -1.65 -9.19
CA LYS A 34 0.40 -2.43 -10.31
C LYS A 34 -0.48 -1.59 -11.27
N ASP A 35 -1.03 -0.46 -10.82
CA ASP A 35 -1.87 0.42 -11.63
C ASP A 35 -1.07 1.13 -12.74
N ASP A 36 0.25 1.27 -12.56
CA ASP A 36 1.15 1.84 -13.55
C ASP A 36 1.48 0.86 -14.68
N PHE A 37 1.01 -0.40 -14.58
CA PHE A 37 1.40 -1.52 -15.45
C PHE A 37 0.23 -2.04 -16.31
N PRO A 38 -0.52 -1.18 -17.02
CA PRO A 38 -1.83 -1.56 -17.57
C PRO A 38 -1.78 -2.66 -18.64
N ASN A 39 -0.62 -2.85 -19.29
CA ASN A 39 -0.42 -3.86 -20.34
C ASN A 39 0.48 -5.02 -19.89
N ALA A 40 0.84 -5.09 -18.62
CA ALA A 40 1.73 -6.12 -18.13
C ALA A 40 1.00 -7.47 -18.07
N ARG A 41 1.51 -8.47 -18.80
CA ARG A 41 0.99 -9.85 -18.75
C ARG A 41 1.06 -10.49 -17.37
N ARG A 42 2.00 -10.06 -16.53
CA ARG A 42 2.24 -10.59 -15.17
C ARG A 42 2.58 -9.42 -14.22
N PRO A 43 1.60 -8.61 -13.81
CA PRO A 43 1.84 -7.38 -13.05
C PRO A 43 2.44 -7.66 -11.68
N GLN A 44 2.03 -8.73 -10.99
CA GLN A 44 2.61 -9.14 -9.70
C GLN A 44 4.12 -9.40 -9.82
N ARG A 45 4.54 -10.19 -10.82
CA ARG A 45 5.97 -10.47 -11.04
C ARG A 45 6.75 -9.21 -11.39
N ARG A 46 6.14 -8.27 -12.13
CA ARG A 46 6.79 -7.00 -12.44
C ARG A 46 6.99 -6.15 -11.19
N GLN A 47 5.96 -6.04 -10.33
CA GLN A 47 6.05 -5.36 -9.05
C GLN A 47 7.15 -5.96 -8.17
N MET A 48 7.17 -7.29 -7.99
CA MET A 48 8.19 -7.94 -7.16
C MET A 48 9.61 -7.66 -7.66
N ARG A 49 9.86 -7.71 -8.98
CA ARG A 49 11.18 -7.34 -9.53
C ARG A 49 11.56 -5.91 -9.20
N MET A 50 10.65 -4.95 -9.40
CA MET A 50 10.94 -3.54 -9.09
C MET A 50 11.24 -3.33 -7.60
N VAL A 51 10.53 -4.05 -6.72
CA VAL A 51 10.81 -4.04 -5.28
C VAL A 51 12.22 -4.59 -5.00
N HIS A 52 12.57 -5.78 -5.51
CA HIS A 52 13.92 -6.34 -5.28
C HIS A 52 15.03 -5.48 -5.87
N GLU A 53 14.86 -4.94 -7.08
CA GLU A 53 15.85 -4.08 -7.74
C GLU A 53 16.09 -2.80 -6.92
N ALA A 54 15.02 -2.13 -6.47
CA ALA A 54 15.14 -0.91 -5.70
C ALA A 54 15.74 -1.14 -4.30
N LEU A 55 15.27 -2.17 -3.59
CA LEU A 55 15.81 -2.50 -2.27
C LEU A 55 17.27 -2.97 -2.35
N GLY A 56 17.62 -3.77 -3.37
CA GLY A 56 19.00 -4.19 -3.62
C GLY A 56 19.94 -3.03 -3.98
N ALA A 57 19.41 -1.93 -4.51
CA ALA A 57 20.13 -0.68 -4.72
C ALA A 57 20.16 0.23 -3.47
N GLY A 58 19.61 -0.22 -2.34
CA GLY A 58 19.54 0.55 -1.10
C GLY A 58 18.51 1.69 -1.12
N LEU A 59 17.55 1.66 -2.04
CA LEU A 59 16.50 2.68 -2.17
C LEU A 59 15.28 2.33 -1.30
N ASN A 60 14.59 3.36 -0.80
CA ASN A 60 13.29 3.17 -0.15
C ASN A 60 12.19 2.97 -1.20
N VAL A 61 11.17 2.17 -0.88
CA VAL A 61 10.09 1.81 -1.80
C VAL A 61 8.73 1.98 -1.15
N ALA A 62 7.78 2.59 -1.84
CA ALA A 62 6.38 2.65 -1.44
C ALA A 62 5.54 1.77 -2.36
N VAL A 63 4.95 0.70 -1.81
CA VAL A 63 4.07 -0.22 -2.54
C VAL A 63 2.62 0.23 -2.39
N ASP A 64 2.12 0.91 -3.42
CA ASP A 64 0.79 1.52 -3.46
C ASP A 64 -0.22 0.65 -4.19
N ASN A 65 -0.59 -0.45 -3.54
CA ASN A 65 -1.74 -1.26 -3.91
C ASN A 65 -2.62 -1.50 -2.68
N THR A 66 -3.70 -2.27 -2.82
CA THR A 66 -4.66 -2.48 -1.73
C THR A 66 -4.14 -3.40 -0.64
N ASN A 67 -3.36 -4.41 -1.03
CA ASN A 67 -2.77 -5.45 -0.16
C ASN A 67 -3.73 -5.87 0.96
N PRO A 68 -4.94 -6.41 0.68
CA PRO A 68 -5.96 -6.58 1.69
C PRO A 68 -5.66 -7.67 2.74
N SER A 69 -4.81 -8.64 2.44
CA SER A 69 -4.65 -9.85 3.26
C SER A 69 -3.18 -10.29 3.39
N PRO A 70 -2.84 -11.14 4.38
CA PRO A 70 -1.49 -11.69 4.53
C PRO A 70 -0.95 -12.40 3.30
N GLU A 71 -1.80 -13.03 2.50
CA GLU A 71 -1.39 -13.65 1.24
C GLU A 71 -0.82 -12.64 0.24
N GLU A 72 -1.33 -11.40 0.26
CA GLU A 72 -0.90 -10.33 -0.65
C GLU A 72 0.37 -9.63 -0.15
N TRP A 73 0.51 -9.42 1.17
CA TRP A 73 1.67 -8.71 1.70
C TRP A 73 2.84 -9.59 2.13
N ARG A 74 2.63 -10.87 2.46
CA ARG A 74 3.72 -11.76 2.90
C ARG A 74 4.88 -11.84 1.89
N PRO A 75 4.65 -12.00 0.56
CA PRO A 75 5.74 -12.01 -0.41
C PRO A 75 6.55 -10.70 -0.43
N LEU A 76 5.91 -9.57 -0.17
CA LEU A 76 6.57 -8.27 -0.10
C LEU A 76 7.42 -8.16 1.17
N ILE A 77 6.90 -8.60 2.32
CA ILE A 77 7.66 -8.65 3.58
C ILE A 77 8.90 -9.55 3.45
N GLU A 78 8.75 -10.71 2.82
CA GLU A 78 9.86 -11.63 2.55
C GLU A 78 10.93 -10.96 1.69
N ALA A 79 10.54 -10.31 0.58
CA ALA A 79 11.47 -9.55 -0.26
C ALA A 79 12.16 -8.40 0.50
N ALA A 80 11.48 -7.73 1.43
CA ALA A 80 12.11 -6.72 2.28
C ALA A 80 13.25 -7.31 3.12
N ARG A 81 12.96 -8.43 3.78
CA ARG A 81 13.86 -9.09 4.72
C ARG A 81 15.12 -9.60 4.03
N GLU A 82 14.97 -10.15 2.82
CA GLU A 82 16.11 -10.57 1.99
C GLU A 82 17.11 -9.44 1.72
N HIS A 83 16.63 -8.20 1.65
CA HIS A 83 17.45 -7.00 1.43
C HIS A 83 17.76 -6.23 2.71
N GLY A 84 17.47 -6.80 3.90
CA GLY A 84 17.65 -6.13 5.18
C GLY A 84 16.82 -4.86 5.37
N ALA A 85 15.75 -4.70 4.57
CA ALA A 85 14.90 -3.54 4.60
C ALA A 85 13.93 -3.59 5.79
N ARG A 86 13.68 -2.41 6.37
CA ARG A 86 12.62 -2.20 7.36
C ARG A 86 11.26 -2.16 6.66
N VAL A 87 10.25 -2.82 7.21
CA VAL A 87 8.88 -2.80 6.66
C VAL A 87 7.97 -1.96 7.54
N VAL A 88 7.42 -0.89 6.95
CA VAL A 88 6.45 0.00 7.60
C VAL A 88 5.08 -0.16 6.94
N GLY A 89 4.09 -0.61 7.71
CA GLY A 89 2.72 -0.75 7.26
C GLY A 89 1.96 0.56 7.44
N TYR A 90 1.34 1.08 6.38
CA TYR A 90 0.39 2.18 6.46
C TYR A 90 -1.03 1.64 6.28
N TRP A 91 -1.73 1.50 7.40
CA TRP A 91 -3.11 1.02 7.45
C TRP A 91 -4.09 2.17 7.22
N PHE A 92 -4.94 2.04 6.22
CA PHE A 92 -6.03 2.97 5.91
C PHE A 92 -7.35 2.32 6.34
N PRO A 93 -7.92 2.71 7.50
CA PRO A 93 -9.17 2.14 7.99
C PRO A 93 -10.27 2.22 6.92
N PRO A 94 -11.05 1.14 6.73
CA PRO A 94 -12.07 1.10 5.70
C PRO A 94 -13.24 2.03 6.05
N ASP A 95 -13.48 3.01 5.19
CA ASP A 95 -14.71 3.79 5.14
C ASP A 95 -15.46 3.38 3.87
N LEU A 96 -16.43 2.49 4.02
CA LEU A 96 -17.12 1.89 2.87
C LEU A 96 -18.02 2.90 2.13
N PRO A 97 -18.86 3.72 2.81
CA PRO A 97 -19.60 4.79 2.13
C PRO A 97 -18.70 5.71 1.30
N LEU A 98 -17.63 6.25 1.91
CA LEU A 98 -16.71 7.15 1.22
C LEU A 98 -15.93 6.45 0.10
N THR A 99 -15.60 5.17 0.29
CA THR A 99 -14.95 4.35 -0.74
C THR A 99 -15.84 4.19 -1.96
N LEU A 100 -17.12 3.87 -1.76
CA LEU A 100 -18.08 3.69 -2.86
C LEU A 100 -18.32 5.00 -3.60
N GLU A 101 -18.50 6.11 -2.87
CA GLU A 101 -18.65 7.45 -3.45
C GLU A 101 -17.44 7.82 -4.32
N ARG A 102 -16.23 7.72 -3.76
CA ARG A 102 -14.99 8.02 -4.49
C ARG A 102 -14.74 7.07 -5.65
N ASN A 103 -15.11 5.80 -5.53
CA ASN A 103 -14.99 4.82 -6.60
C ASN A 103 -15.98 5.11 -7.74
N ALA A 104 -17.21 5.53 -7.42
CA ALA A 104 -18.21 5.92 -8.41
C ALA A 104 -17.78 7.16 -9.23
N ALA A 105 -17.03 8.08 -8.62
CA ALA A 105 -16.45 9.24 -9.30
C ALA A 105 -15.30 8.90 -10.27
N ARG A 106 -14.72 7.69 -10.19
CA ARG A 106 -13.65 7.26 -11.12
C ARG A 106 -14.21 6.89 -12.49
N ARG A 107 -13.36 6.97 -13.52
CA ARG A 107 -13.74 6.70 -14.92
C ARG A 107 -12.92 5.54 -15.50
N GLY A 108 -13.51 4.86 -16.48
CA GLY A 108 -12.88 3.77 -17.22
C GLY A 108 -12.38 2.66 -16.30
N ARG A 109 -11.17 2.14 -16.60
CA ARG A 109 -10.52 1.04 -15.85
C ARG A 109 -10.25 1.33 -14.36
N HIS A 110 -10.32 2.60 -13.93
CA HIS A 110 -10.07 2.97 -12.54
C HIS A 110 -11.32 2.85 -11.66
N ARG A 111 -12.52 2.75 -12.27
CA ARG A 111 -13.77 2.45 -11.57
C ARG A 111 -13.91 0.95 -11.39
N VAL A 112 -13.89 0.49 -10.15
CA VAL A 112 -14.10 -0.92 -9.81
C VAL A 112 -15.60 -1.18 -9.69
N PRO A 113 -16.16 -2.29 -10.18
CA PRO A 113 -17.54 -2.67 -9.86
C PRO A 113 -17.73 -2.80 -8.34
N ASP A 114 -18.89 -2.41 -7.82
CA ASP A 114 -19.14 -2.43 -6.36
C ASP A 114 -18.91 -3.81 -5.74
N VAL A 115 -19.28 -4.88 -6.45
CA VAL A 115 -18.99 -6.27 -6.05
C VAL A 115 -17.49 -6.52 -5.81
N GLY A 116 -16.62 -5.89 -6.59
CA GLY A 116 -15.17 -5.93 -6.39
C GLY A 116 -14.74 -5.19 -5.14
N VAL A 117 -15.41 -4.06 -4.82
CA VAL A 117 -15.18 -3.33 -3.56
C VAL A 117 -15.55 -4.16 -2.35
N TYR A 118 -16.72 -4.79 -2.36
CA TYR A 118 -17.15 -5.69 -1.29
C TYR A 118 -16.24 -6.92 -1.16
N ALA A 119 -15.80 -7.51 -2.28
CA ALA A 119 -14.86 -8.63 -2.26
C ALA A 119 -13.54 -8.25 -1.58
N THR A 120 -12.93 -7.12 -1.94
CA THR A 120 -11.72 -6.62 -1.26
C THR A 120 -11.98 -6.36 0.22
N ARG A 121 -13.14 -5.79 0.59
CA ARG A 121 -13.48 -5.50 1.99
C ARG A 121 -13.56 -6.75 2.85
N LYS A 122 -14.09 -7.86 2.31
CA LYS A 122 -14.16 -9.15 3.02
C LYS A 122 -12.78 -9.72 3.32
N LEU A 123 -11.81 -9.52 2.43
CA LEU A 123 -10.43 -9.96 2.61
C LEU A 123 -9.62 -9.01 3.52
N LEU A 124 -10.06 -7.75 3.63
CA LEU A 124 -9.30 -6.69 4.27
C LEU A 124 -9.08 -6.96 5.76
N ARG A 125 -7.84 -7.23 6.12
CA ARG A 125 -7.37 -7.38 7.50
C ARG A 125 -6.44 -6.23 7.86
N ARG A 126 -6.52 -5.75 9.10
CA ARG A 126 -5.55 -4.77 9.63
C ARG A 126 -4.18 -5.45 9.79
N PRO A 127 -3.07 -4.86 9.31
CA PRO A 127 -1.74 -5.40 9.52
C PRO A 127 -1.31 -5.19 10.98
N SER A 128 -0.40 -6.03 11.45
CA SER A 128 0.18 -5.94 12.80
C SER A 128 1.66 -6.31 12.79
N ARG A 129 2.37 -6.05 13.88
CA ARG A 129 3.77 -6.48 14.03
C ARG A 129 3.93 -8.00 14.00
N ALA A 130 2.92 -8.74 14.47
CA ALA A 130 2.89 -10.20 14.41
C ALA A 130 2.88 -10.73 12.96
N ASP A 131 2.49 -9.91 11.98
CA ASP A 131 2.52 -10.25 10.56
C ASP A 131 3.88 -10.02 9.90
N GLY A 132 4.86 -9.53 10.68
CA GLY A 132 6.21 -9.31 10.21
C GLY A 132 6.55 -7.88 9.83
N PHE A 133 5.65 -6.93 10.08
CA PHE A 133 5.93 -5.50 9.99
C PHE A 133 6.80 -5.03 11.17
N ASP A 134 7.79 -4.18 10.92
CA ASP A 134 8.55 -3.54 11.99
C ASP A 134 7.68 -2.53 12.73
N GLU A 135 6.91 -1.76 11.97
CA GLU A 135 5.96 -0.76 12.46
C GLU A 135 4.66 -0.75 11.65
N VAL A 136 3.57 -0.35 12.31
CA VAL A 136 2.29 -0.10 11.67
C VAL A 136 1.79 1.28 12.08
N HIS A 137 1.41 2.07 11.09
CA HIS A 137 0.83 3.41 11.25
C HIS A 137 -0.60 3.40 10.73
N THR A 138 -1.53 3.84 11.56
CA THR A 138 -2.91 4.13 11.13
C THR A 138 -2.93 5.50 10.46
N VAL A 139 -3.39 5.55 9.21
CA VAL A 139 -3.55 6.77 8.42
C VAL A 139 -5.01 7.22 8.44
N VAL A 140 -5.25 8.46 8.87
CA VAL A 140 -6.58 9.07 8.89
C VAL A 140 -6.55 10.35 8.05
N SER A 141 -7.47 10.49 7.11
CA SER A 141 -7.69 11.74 6.37
C SER A 141 -8.25 12.79 7.31
N ASP A 142 -7.72 14.01 7.28
CA ASP A 142 -8.25 15.12 8.10
C ASP A 142 -9.47 15.82 7.47
N GLY A 143 -9.85 15.42 6.25
CA GLY A 143 -11.01 15.99 5.53
C GLY A 143 -10.70 17.27 4.75
N SER A 144 -9.49 17.83 4.90
CA SER A 144 -9.01 19.03 4.21
C SER A 144 -7.94 18.74 3.14
N GLY A 145 -7.71 17.47 2.85
CA GLY A 145 -6.69 17.00 1.91
C GLY A 145 -5.37 16.60 2.57
N GLY A 146 -5.26 16.74 3.89
CA GLY A 146 -4.12 16.26 4.67
C GLY A 146 -4.39 14.91 5.34
N PHE A 147 -3.37 14.43 6.05
CA PHE A 147 -3.38 13.13 6.71
C PHE A 147 -2.77 13.24 8.11
N THR A 148 -3.30 12.47 9.06
CA THR A 148 -2.64 12.21 10.33
C THR A 148 -2.19 10.75 10.35
N THR A 149 -1.01 10.50 10.90
CA THR A 149 -0.43 9.17 11.04
C THR A 149 -0.21 8.89 12.51
N ARG A 150 -0.83 7.84 13.02
CA ARG A 150 -0.65 7.38 14.40
C ARG A 150 0.03 6.02 14.39
N GLN A 151 1.22 5.93 14.98
CA GLN A 151 1.88 4.65 15.19
C GLN A 151 1.06 3.80 16.15
N ASP A 152 0.84 2.54 15.79
CA ASP A 152 0.22 1.57 16.68
C ASP A 152 1.16 1.30 17.85
N ARG A 153 0.62 1.37 19.07
CA ARG A 153 1.39 1.02 20.27
C ARG A 153 1.63 -0.50 20.27
N PRO A 154 2.81 -0.95 20.72
CA PRO A 154 3.12 -2.37 20.85
C PRO A 154 2.13 -3.12 21.74
#